data_AF-A0A668ALH9-F1
#
_entry.id   AF-A0A668ALH9-F1
#
_cell.length_a   1.000
_cell.length_b   1.000
_cell.length_c   1.000
_cell.angle_alpha   90.00
_cell.angle_beta   90.00
_cell.angle_gamma   90.00
#
_symmetry.space_group_name_H-M   'P 1'
#
loop_
_entity.id
_entity.type
_entity.pdbx_description
1 polymer ?
#
loop_
_entity_poly.entity_id
_entity_poly.type
_entity_poly.pdbx_seq_one_letter_code
_entity_poly.pdbx_strand_id
1 'polypeptide(L)'
;QRAEQLSQLERQSEQSEWRRGEELRKREERVRELQLELDRERGREPVVKYVTQTVEVESPAAIKQLNKARQRNELLSEKLSNQNERLELSRCLQFVTWINLSDRLTHYRADLPQIAAYEREISELKEDLLKEIGHLEERKEEKLALASAQEIIILCCLNMMIHAFLSLAGLQKRLTALPPTLRSMKTDYTSLRSQVRNFSEFYGAAISEISAAISEMSEANKDLLEKYRKEVALRRKYHEQLVELKGNIRVLCRVKPVLKEDQHEEGQAVVVTTDPNNESSLTVINKGKGRVFDLDKVFHPQATQEEVFQEIEPLVTSCIDGYHVCIFAYGQTGSGKTYTMEGTVENPGINQRALKHLFSEIEDRKDMWSYTVTVSSVEIYNEVLRDLLSKDGEKLDIKINPDGTGQLHVPGLRIIEVKSFQHIKKVTDTYEPLQTGDKLKEQPT
;
A
#
# COMPACT_ATOMS: atom_id res chain seq x y z
N GLN A 1 59.13 1.25 -34.64
CA GLN A 1 59.75 2.52 -35.08
C GLN A 1 60.96 2.90 -34.23
N ARG A 2 60.83 3.48 -33.02
CA ARG A 2 62.00 3.91 -32.21
C ARG A 2 63.07 2.82 -31.97
N ALA A 3 62.67 1.57 -31.70
CA ALA A 3 63.61 0.45 -31.52
C ALA A 3 64.35 0.06 -32.81
N GLU A 4 63.71 0.17 -33.98
CA GLU A 4 64.34 -0.11 -35.28
C GLU A 4 65.37 0.97 -35.64
N GLN A 5 65.10 2.23 -35.28
CA GLN A 5 66.04 3.34 -35.47
C GLN A 5 67.30 3.18 -34.60
N LEU A 6 67.17 2.73 -33.35
CA LEU A 6 68.31 2.38 -32.51
C LEU A 6 69.14 1.24 -33.11
N SER A 7 68.50 0.13 -33.51
CA SER A 7 69.20 -1.02 -34.11
C SER A 7 69.86 -0.70 -35.46
N GLN A 8 69.37 0.30 -36.20
CA GLN A 8 70.06 0.82 -37.39
C GLN A 8 71.31 1.66 -37.03
N LEU A 9 71.24 2.48 -35.98
CA LEU A 9 72.36 3.31 -35.53
C LEU A 9 73.50 2.49 -34.92
N GLU A 10 73.19 1.47 -34.12
CA GLU A 10 74.19 0.56 -33.54
C GLU A 10 75.03 -0.13 -34.64
N ARG A 11 74.36 -0.71 -35.65
CA ARG A 11 75.02 -1.34 -36.81
C ARG A 11 75.85 -0.36 -37.65
N GLN A 12 75.45 0.91 -37.71
CA GLN A 12 76.26 1.94 -38.37
C GLN A 12 77.51 2.30 -37.57
N SER A 13 77.44 2.27 -36.23
CA SER A 13 78.60 2.47 -35.35
C SER A 13 79.61 1.32 -35.51
N GLU A 14 79.16 0.07 -35.41
CA GLU A 14 80.00 -1.13 -35.58
C GLU A 14 80.73 -1.14 -36.94
N GLN A 15 80.01 -0.84 -38.04
CA GLN A 15 80.61 -0.72 -39.37
C GLN A 15 81.57 0.46 -39.54
N SER A 16 81.52 1.45 -38.65
CA SER A 16 82.42 2.61 -38.66
C SER A 16 83.71 2.31 -37.90
N GLU A 17 83.62 1.61 -36.76
CA GLU A 17 84.79 1.20 -35.98
C GLU A 17 85.59 0.11 -36.67
N TRP A 18 84.93 -0.90 -37.27
CA TRP A 18 85.61 -1.95 -38.02
C TRP A 18 86.47 -1.39 -39.16
N ARG A 19 85.95 -0.39 -39.90
CA ARG A 19 86.69 0.28 -40.99
C ARG A 19 87.91 1.07 -40.48
N ARG A 20 87.79 1.78 -39.35
CA ARG A 20 88.94 2.47 -38.73
C ARG A 20 90.04 1.48 -38.30
N GLY A 21 89.66 0.32 -37.77
CA GLY A 21 90.60 -0.74 -37.41
C GLY A 21 91.36 -1.30 -38.61
N GLU A 22 90.67 -1.53 -39.74
CA GLU A 22 91.30 -2.04 -40.96
C GLU A 22 92.27 -1.01 -41.61
N GLU A 23 91.94 0.28 -41.60
CA GLU A 23 92.82 1.35 -42.07
C GLU A 23 94.09 1.49 -41.23
N LEU A 24 93.98 1.34 -39.90
CA LEU A 24 95.13 1.44 -39.00
C LEU A 24 96.17 0.35 -39.33
N ARG A 25 95.72 -0.90 -39.45
CA ARG A 25 96.60 -2.06 -39.69
C ARG A 25 97.35 -1.95 -41.03
N LYS A 26 96.69 -1.46 -42.08
CA LYS A 26 97.32 -1.20 -43.40
C LYS A 26 98.42 -0.13 -43.33
N ARG A 27 98.30 0.85 -42.44
CA ARG A 27 99.35 1.86 -42.22
C ARG A 27 100.55 1.29 -41.45
N GLU A 28 100.32 0.45 -40.43
CA GLU A 28 101.39 -0.21 -39.67
C GLU A 28 102.25 -1.15 -40.54
N GLU A 29 101.62 -1.92 -41.42
CA GLU A 29 102.33 -2.79 -42.38
C GLU A 29 103.23 -1.97 -43.32
N ARG A 30 102.72 -0.84 -43.85
CA ARG A 30 103.46 0.02 -44.78
C ARG A 30 104.67 0.72 -44.16
N VAL A 31 104.65 1.02 -42.86
CA VAL A 31 105.81 1.57 -42.14
C VAL A 31 106.95 0.55 -42.07
N ARG A 32 106.65 -0.74 -41.87
CA ARG A 32 107.68 -1.80 -41.80
C ARG A 32 108.43 -2.01 -43.12
N GLU A 33 107.75 -1.87 -44.27
CA GLU A 33 108.40 -1.96 -45.59
C GLU A 33 109.45 -0.85 -45.76
N LEU A 34 109.06 0.41 -45.52
CA LEU A 34 109.93 1.58 -45.70
C LEU A 34 111.16 1.58 -44.77
N GLN A 35 111.00 1.03 -43.55
CA GLN A 35 112.12 0.83 -42.63
C GLN A 35 113.22 -0.07 -43.22
N LEU A 36 112.81 -1.09 -44.00
CA LEU A 36 113.66 -2.16 -44.51
C LEU A 36 114.37 -1.79 -45.84
N GLU A 37 113.87 -0.77 -46.55
CA GLU A 37 114.57 -0.18 -47.70
C GLU A 37 115.69 0.77 -47.25
N LEU A 38 115.47 1.55 -46.19
CA LEU A 38 116.41 2.58 -45.71
C LEU A 38 117.78 2.01 -45.27
N ASP A 39 117.80 0.80 -44.71
CA ASP A 39 119.04 0.15 -44.26
C ASP A 39 119.85 -0.47 -45.42
N ARG A 40 119.30 -0.57 -46.65
CA ARG A 40 120.04 -1.09 -47.82
C ARG A 40 120.96 -0.05 -48.48
N GLU A 41 120.59 1.23 -48.42
CA GLU A 41 121.28 2.32 -49.13
C GLU A 41 122.63 2.73 -48.50
N ARG A 42 122.85 2.43 -47.21
CA ARG A 42 123.96 2.96 -46.39
C ARG A 42 125.36 2.35 -46.69
N GLY A 43 125.61 1.82 -47.89
CA GLY A 43 126.61 0.76 -48.09
C GLY A 43 127.84 0.99 -49.00
N ARG A 44 128.00 2.11 -49.74
CA ARG A 44 129.10 2.25 -50.75
C ARG A 44 129.62 3.67 -51.01
N GLU A 45 130.95 3.82 -51.13
CA GLU A 45 131.68 5.00 -51.65
C GLU A 45 132.96 4.60 -52.47
N PRO A 46 133.47 5.43 -53.43
CA PRO A 46 134.70 5.16 -54.21
C PRO A 46 135.77 6.30 -54.29
N VAL A 47 137.05 6.00 -54.59
CA VAL A 47 138.17 7.00 -54.76
C VAL A 47 139.25 6.57 -55.79
N VAL A 48 139.94 7.52 -56.47
CA VAL A 48 141.02 7.34 -57.50
C VAL A 48 142.05 8.53 -57.48
N LYS A 49 143.34 8.39 -57.91
CA LYS A 49 144.27 9.54 -58.24
C LYS A 49 145.55 9.23 -59.10
N TYR A 50 146.46 10.22 -59.28
CA TYR A 50 147.36 10.52 -60.46
C TYR A 50 148.80 11.03 -60.06
N VAL A 51 149.90 11.31 -60.85
CA VAL A 51 150.46 11.15 -62.26
C VAL A 51 151.95 11.71 -62.33
N THR A 52 152.63 11.75 -63.50
CA THR A 52 153.87 12.54 -63.93
C THR A 52 155.29 11.95 -63.65
N GLN A 53 156.47 12.37 -64.20
CA GLN A 53 157.05 13.52 -65.00
C GLN A 53 158.42 13.05 -65.67
N THR A 54 159.31 13.69 -66.51
CA THR A 54 159.56 14.95 -67.29
C THR A 54 160.62 14.69 -68.43
N VAL A 55 160.92 15.62 -69.39
CA VAL A 55 162.06 15.59 -70.38
C VAL A 55 162.58 17.03 -70.72
N GLU A 56 163.81 17.20 -71.24
CA GLU A 56 164.53 18.48 -71.52
C GLU A 56 164.76 18.87 -73.02
N VAL A 57 165.71 19.78 -73.32
CA VAL A 57 165.65 20.90 -74.32
C VAL A 57 166.63 20.70 -75.52
N GLU A 58 166.64 21.40 -76.67
CA GLU A 58 166.86 22.84 -76.99
C GLU A 58 166.45 23.21 -78.45
N SER A 59 165.96 24.45 -78.69
CA SER A 59 165.86 25.11 -80.02
C SER A 59 165.25 26.53 -79.88
N PRO A 60 165.55 27.53 -80.74
CA PRO A 60 164.95 28.88 -80.66
C PRO A 60 163.40 28.90 -80.74
N ALA A 61 162.78 27.89 -81.36
CA ALA A 61 161.33 27.74 -81.36
C ALA A 61 160.75 27.50 -79.94
N ALA A 62 161.54 26.90 -79.04
CA ALA A 62 161.14 26.59 -77.68
C ALA A 62 160.89 27.84 -76.85
N ILE A 63 161.65 28.92 -77.02
CA ILE A 63 161.49 30.15 -76.21
C ILE A 63 160.09 30.78 -76.41
N LYS A 64 159.58 30.77 -77.66
CA LYS A 64 158.24 31.28 -77.98
C LYS A 64 157.11 30.35 -77.51
N GLN A 65 157.39 29.06 -77.29
CA GLN A 65 156.46 28.13 -76.64
C GLN A 65 156.53 28.20 -75.12
N LEU A 66 157.72 28.38 -74.52
CA LEU A 66 157.93 28.47 -73.07
C LEU A 66 157.19 29.66 -72.47
N ASN A 67 157.19 30.81 -73.14
CA ASN A 67 156.41 31.98 -72.69
C ASN A 67 154.89 31.74 -72.81
N LYS A 68 154.42 31.02 -73.84
CA LYS A 68 153.01 30.57 -73.92
C LYS A 68 152.65 29.54 -72.85
N ALA A 69 153.60 28.70 -72.44
CA ALA A 69 153.42 27.72 -71.37
C ALA A 69 153.40 28.39 -69.98
N ARG A 70 154.27 29.39 -69.73
CA ARG A 70 154.27 30.19 -68.49
C ARG A 70 152.95 30.94 -68.31
N GLN A 71 152.49 31.71 -69.31
CA GLN A 71 151.20 32.39 -69.25
C GLN A 71 150.01 31.43 -69.05
N ARG A 72 150.08 30.20 -69.59
CA ARG A 72 149.06 29.17 -69.32
C ARG A 72 149.12 28.66 -67.88
N ASN A 73 150.30 28.45 -67.31
CA ASN A 73 150.44 28.00 -65.92
C ASN A 73 150.01 29.07 -64.91
N GLU A 74 150.31 30.34 -65.15
CA GLU A 74 149.84 31.45 -64.31
C GLU A 74 148.30 31.50 -64.29
N LEU A 75 147.66 31.49 -65.46
CA LEU A 75 146.20 31.48 -65.61
C LEU A 75 145.52 30.21 -65.07
N LEU A 76 146.24 29.09 -64.97
CA LEU A 76 145.73 27.84 -64.37
C LEU A 76 145.88 27.84 -62.85
N SER A 77 147.00 28.37 -62.32
CA SER A 77 147.23 28.50 -60.88
C SER A 77 146.20 29.44 -60.22
N GLU A 78 145.96 30.59 -60.84
CA GLU A 78 144.96 31.57 -60.39
C GLU A 78 143.54 30.98 -60.35
N LYS A 79 143.18 30.15 -61.34
CA LYS A 79 141.89 29.43 -61.37
C LYS A 79 141.78 28.34 -60.30
N LEU A 80 142.87 27.66 -59.96
CA LEU A 80 142.86 26.62 -58.93
C LEU A 80 142.64 27.23 -57.54
N SER A 81 143.28 28.36 -57.25
CA SER A 81 143.09 29.11 -55.99
C SER A 81 141.63 29.53 -55.82
N ASN A 82 141.03 30.14 -56.85
CA ASN A 82 139.64 30.56 -56.87
C ASN A 82 138.62 29.40 -56.70
N GLN A 83 138.99 28.16 -57.04
CA GLN A 83 138.13 27.00 -56.79
C GLN A 83 138.23 26.48 -55.35
N ASN A 84 139.42 26.48 -54.73
CA ASN A 84 139.59 26.06 -53.34
C ASN A 84 138.85 26.99 -52.36
N GLU A 85 139.00 28.32 -52.49
CA GLU A 85 138.31 29.28 -51.61
C GLU A 85 136.79 29.12 -51.67
N ARG A 86 136.22 28.89 -52.86
CA ARG A 86 134.77 28.62 -53.03
C ARG A 86 134.32 27.33 -52.35
N LEU A 87 135.16 26.30 -52.31
CA LEU A 87 134.84 25.02 -51.68
C LEU A 87 134.86 25.12 -50.15
N GLU A 88 135.83 25.82 -49.57
CA GLU A 88 135.87 26.03 -48.11
C GLU A 88 134.71 26.91 -47.62
N LEU A 89 134.40 28.00 -48.34
CA LEU A 89 133.28 28.88 -47.98
C LEU A 89 131.93 28.14 -47.97
N SER A 90 131.71 27.27 -48.96
CA SER A 90 130.52 26.41 -49.06
C SER A 90 130.41 25.44 -47.88
N ARG A 91 131.54 24.83 -47.48
CA ARG A 91 131.60 23.84 -46.40
C ARG A 91 131.28 24.44 -45.02
N CYS A 92 131.74 25.67 -44.76
CA CYS A 92 131.40 26.41 -43.55
C CYS A 92 129.91 26.80 -43.48
N LEU A 93 129.32 27.23 -44.61
CA LEU A 93 127.89 27.57 -44.70
C LEU A 93 126.97 26.39 -44.35
N GLN A 94 127.31 25.18 -44.79
CA GLN A 94 126.57 23.96 -44.43
C GLN A 94 126.67 23.62 -42.94
N PHE A 95 127.83 23.84 -42.30
CA PHE A 95 127.99 23.55 -40.87
C PHE A 95 127.22 24.52 -39.98
N VAL A 96 127.25 25.83 -40.30
CA VAL A 96 126.51 26.87 -39.55
C VAL A 96 124.99 26.67 -39.67
N THR A 97 124.50 26.27 -40.85
CA THR A 97 123.06 26.01 -41.04
C THR A 97 122.58 24.76 -40.30
N TRP A 98 123.40 23.72 -40.19
CA TRP A 98 123.05 22.52 -39.43
C TRP A 98 122.92 22.78 -37.92
N ILE A 99 123.86 23.54 -37.33
CA ILE A 99 123.80 23.92 -35.91
C ILE A 99 122.51 24.72 -35.61
N ASN A 100 122.19 25.72 -36.45
CA ASN A 100 120.99 26.54 -36.31
C ASN A 100 119.67 25.74 -36.41
N LEU A 101 119.67 24.59 -37.10
CA LEU A 101 118.50 23.72 -37.17
C LEU A 101 118.34 22.85 -35.91
N SER A 102 119.47 22.35 -35.37
CA SER A 102 119.49 21.59 -34.12
C SER A 102 118.98 22.42 -32.93
N ASP A 103 119.43 23.68 -32.85
CA ASP A 103 119.08 24.59 -31.73
C ASP A 103 117.62 25.09 -31.76
N ARG A 104 116.96 25.01 -32.92
CA ARG A 104 115.50 25.21 -33.02
C ARG A 104 114.72 23.99 -32.55
N LEU A 105 115.24 22.78 -32.82
CA LEU A 105 114.59 21.52 -32.41
C LEU A 105 114.71 21.26 -30.90
N THR A 106 115.73 21.79 -30.23
CA THR A 106 115.78 21.82 -28.75
C THR A 106 114.76 22.80 -28.18
N HIS A 107 114.58 23.98 -28.78
CA HIS A 107 113.58 24.97 -28.36
C HIS A 107 112.16 24.39 -28.41
N TYR A 108 111.71 23.86 -29.55
CA TYR A 108 110.37 23.24 -29.67
C TYR A 108 110.16 22.02 -28.74
N ARG A 109 111.24 21.45 -28.20
CA ARG A 109 111.18 20.36 -27.21
C ARG A 109 111.01 20.87 -25.76
N ALA A 110 111.30 22.14 -25.50
CA ALA A 110 111.10 22.78 -24.21
C ALA A 110 109.64 23.24 -23.99
N ASP A 111 108.93 23.59 -25.07
CA ASP A 111 107.54 24.10 -25.01
C ASP A 111 106.49 22.99 -24.77
N LEU A 112 106.79 21.76 -25.19
CA LEU A 112 105.94 20.56 -25.05
C LEU A 112 105.34 20.36 -23.64
N PRO A 113 106.09 20.41 -22.52
CA PRO A 113 105.52 20.30 -21.18
C PRO A 113 104.57 21.46 -20.79
N GLN A 114 104.67 22.64 -21.41
CA GLN A 114 103.75 23.75 -21.17
C GLN A 114 102.42 23.55 -21.91
N ILE A 115 102.46 23.04 -23.15
CA ILE A 115 101.24 22.64 -23.89
C ILE A 115 100.50 21.54 -23.11
N ALA A 116 101.22 20.51 -22.64
CA ALA A 116 100.68 19.43 -21.81
C ALA A 116 100.26 19.86 -20.38
N ALA A 117 100.49 21.12 -20.00
CA ALA A 117 99.90 21.72 -18.80
C ALA A 117 98.55 22.39 -19.13
N TYR A 118 98.50 23.21 -20.19
CA TYR A 118 97.25 23.84 -20.66
C TYR A 118 96.18 22.81 -21.06
N GLU A 119 96.55 21.69 -21.69
CA GLU A 119 95.59 20.61 -22.01
C GLU A 119 94.97 19.97 -20.75
N ARG A 120 95.71 19.94 -19.63
CA ARG A 120 95.20 19.50 -18.32
C ARG A 120 94.29 20.55 -17.70
N GLU A 121 94.72 21.80 -17.66
CA GLU A 121 93.95 22.93 -17.13
C GLU A 121 92.60 23.08 -17.87
N ILE A 122 92.58 22.93 -19.20
CA ILE A 122 91.36 22.88 -20.02
C ILE A 122 90.47 21.67 -19.69
N SER A 123 91.07 20.52 -19.34
CA SER A 123 90.33 19.31 -18.99
C SER A 123 89.70 19.42 -17.59
N GLU A 124 90.43 19.97 -16.63
CA GLU A 124 89.96 20.25 -15.26
C GLU A 124 88.84 21.32 -15.29
N LEU A 125 89.05 22.44 -15.99
CA LEU A 125 88.02 23.46 -16.24
C LEU A 125 86.76 22.88 -16.89
N LYS A 126 86.91 21.98 -17.87
CA LYS A 126 85.77 21.31 -18.53
C LYS A 126 85.01 20.39 -17.56
N GLU A 127 85.71 19.66 -16.69
CA GLU A 127 85.07 18.79 -15.71
C GLU A 127 84.29 19.59 -14.66
N ASP A 128 84.86 20.70 -14.20
CA ASP A 128 84.19 21.59 -13.23
C ASP A 128 83.01 22.33 -13.85
N LEU A 129 83.10 22.77 -15.11
CA LEU A 129 81.98 23.39 -15.82
C LEU A 129 80.85 22.37 -16.09
N LEU A 130 81.17 21.08 -16.28
CA LEU A 130 80.17 20.01 -16.33
C LEU A 130 79.51 19.75 -14.97
N LYS A 131 80.26 19.79 -13.86
CA LYS A 131 79.69 19.73 -12.49
C LYS A 131 78.76 20.92 -12.22
N GLU A 132 79.15 22.13 -12.62
CA GLU A 132 78.32 23.32 -12.46
C GLU A 132 77.05 23.27 -13.32
N ILE A 133 77.13 22.80 -14.57
CA ILE A 133 75.94 22.52 -15.39
C ILE A 133 75.01 21.52 -14.69
N GLY A 134 75.53 20.39 -14.20
CA GLY A 134 74.72 19.39 -13.48
C GLY A 134 74.01 19.96 -12.25
N HIS A 135 74.72 20.75 -11.42
CA HIS A 135 74.12 21.44 -10.28
C HIS A 135 73.10 22.53 -10.68
N LEU A 136 73.26 23.17 -11.84
CA LEU A 136 72.28 24.13 -12.36
C LEU A 136 71.03 23.44 -12.92
N GLU A 137 71.17 22.25 -13.52
CA GLU A 137 70.06 21.42 -13.97
C GLU A 137 69.27 20.83 -12.79
N GLU A 138 69.96 20.28 -11.79
CA GLU A 138 69.35 19.79 -10.53
C GLU A 138 68.55 20.90 -9.82
N ARG A 139 69.15 22.08 -9.62
CA ARG A 139 68.47 23.27 -9.04
C ARG A 139 67.32 23.81 -9.90
N LYS A 140 67.31 23.54 -11.19
CA LYS A 140 66.21 23.91 -12.12
C LYS A 140 65.06 22.93 -11.97
N GLU A 141 65.34 21.62 -11.92
CA GLU A 141 64.31 20.59 -11.72
C GLU A 141 63.64 20.71 -10.34
N GLU A 142 64.42 20.93 -9.26
CA GLU A 142 63.88 21.19 -7.91
C GLU A 142 62.87 22.35 -7.91
N LYS A 143 63.24 23.49 -8.52
CA LYS A 143 62.36 24.67 -8.62
C LYS A 143 61.12 24.42 -9.47
N LEU A 144 61.23 23.62 -10.53
CA LEU A 144 60.11 23.29 -11.43
C LEU A 144 59.13 22.30 -10.76
N ALA A 145 59.65 21.37 -9.96
CA ALA A 145 58.84 20.49 -9.11
C ALA A 145 58.10 21.30 -8.02
N LEU A 146 58.79 22.25 -7.37
CA LEU A 146 58.18 23.09 -6.34
C LEU A 146 57.11 24.03 -6.91
N ALA A 147 57.34 24.60 -8.10
CA ALA A 147 56.34 25.41 -8.80
C ALA A 147 55.10 24.60 -9.20
N SER A 148 55.25 23.42 -9.80
CA SER A 148 54.10 22.58 -10.18
C SER A 148 53.32 22.03 -8.98
N ALA A 149 54.00 21.71 -7.87
CA ALA A 149 53.35 21.41 -6.60
C ALA A 149 52.53 22.60 -6.06
N GLN A 150 53.05 23.83 -6.16
CA GLN A 150 52.35 25.04 -5.75
C GLN A 150 51.10 25.32 -6.62
N GLU A 151 51.16 25.10 -7.94
CA GLU A 151 49.98 25.22 -8.82
C GLU A 151 48.88 24.22 -8.45
N ILE A 152 49.23 22.96 -8.16
CA ILE A 152 48.28 21.93 -7.72
C ILE A 152 47.61 22.33 -6.40
N ILE A 153 48.38 22.82 -5.42
CA ILE A 153 47.85 23.30 -4.14
C ILE A 153 46.87 24.47 -4.35
N ILE A 154 47.22 25.45 -5.18
CA ILE A 154 46.35 26.60 -5.49
C ILE A 154 45.03 26.12 -6.13
N LEU A 155 45.08 25.17 -7.07
CA LEU A 155 43.88 24.63 -7.72
C LEU A 155 42.99 23.85 -6.73
N CYS A 156 43.59 23.06 -5.84
CA CYS A 156 42.87 22.37 -4.76
C CYS A 156 42.19 23.37 -3.79
N CYS A 157 42.89 24.42 -3.38
CA CYS A 157 42.34 25.47 -2.52
C CYS A 157 41.19 26.24 -3.21
N LEU A 158 41.32 26.55 -4.50
CA LEU A 158 40.29 27.23 -5.27
C LEU A 158 39.01 26.39 -5.38
N ASN A 159 39.15 25.10 -5.72
CA ASN A 159 38.02 24.16 -5.78
C ASN A 159 37.33 24.00 -4.40
N MET A 160 38.10 23.94 -3.32
CA MET A 160 37.58 23.88 -1.96
C MET A 160 36.75 25.13 -1.61
N MET A 161 37.23 26.33 -1.97
CA MET A 161 36.49 27.58 -1.78
C MET A 161 35.21 27.65 -2.62
N ILE A 162 35.25 27.18 -3.88
CA ILE A 162 34.06 27.13 -4.74
C ILE A 162 32.99 26.21 -4.15
N HIS A 163 33.37 25.01 -3.68
CA HIS A 163 32.45 24.10 -3.00
C HIS A 163 31.87 24.69 -1.71
N ALA A 164 32.70 25.35 -0.89
CA ALA A 164 32.23 26.03 0.33
C ALA A 164 31.24 27.15 0.02
N PHE A 165 31.52 27.98 -1.00
CA PHE A 165 30.64 29.08 -1.41
C PHE A 165 29.30 28.58 -1.97
N LEU A 166 29.31 27.55 -2.81
CA LEU A 166 28.09 26.91 -3.33
C LEU A 166 27.26 26.27 -2.21
N SER A 167 27.90 25.63 -1.23
CA SER A 167 27.23 25.06 -0.05
C SER A 167 26.58 26.16 0.80
N LEU A 168 27.29 27.27 1.06
CA LEU A 168 26.79 28.42 1.79
C LEU A 168 25.60 29.09 1.08
N ALA A 169 25.67 29.30 -0.23
CA ALA A 169 24.57 29.82 -1.04
C ALA A 169 23.35 28.86 -1.02
N GLY A 170 23.58 27.54 -1.01
CA GLY A 170 22.53 26.52 -0.84
C GLY A 170 21.88 26.56 0.55
N LEU A 171 22.66 26.77 1.61
CA LEU A 171 22.17 26.97 2.97
C LEU A 171 21.35 28.26 3.08
N GLN A 172 21.85 29.37 2.51
CA GLN A 172 21.15 30.66 2.51
C GLN A 172 19.79 30.57 1.80
N LYS A 173 19.71 29.90 0.65
CA LYS A 173 18.44 29.63 -0.06
C LYS A 173 17.46 28.80 0.77
N ARG A 174 17.93 27.78 1.50
CA ARG A 174 17.08 27.01 2.42
C ARG A 174 16.59 27.86 3.60
N LEU A 175 17.46 28.71 4.15
CA LEU A 175 17.14 29.60 5.26
C LEU A 175 16.11 30.68 4.87
N THR A 176 16.18 31.24 3.66
CA THR A 176 15.17 32.21 3.18
C THR A 176 13.85 31.56 2.76
N ALA A 177 13.86 30.27 2.40
CA ALA A 177 12.65 29.49 2.11
C ALA A 177 11.89 28.99 3.35
N LEU A 178 12.49 29.02 4.55
CA LEU A 178 11.85 28.53 5.78
C LEU A 178 10.79 29.49 6.39
N PRO A 179 10.98 30.83 6.44
CA PRO A 179 9.96 31.76 6.93
C PRO A 179 8.61 31.79 6.18
N PRO A 180 8.50 31.57 4.85
CA PRO A 180 7.19 31.45 4.19
C PRO A 180 6.52 30.10 4.47
N THR A 181 7.25 28.98 4.48
CA THR A 181 6.66 27.65 4.76
C THR A 181 6.18 27.54 6.21
N LEU A 182 6.94 28.05 7.18
CA LEU A 182 6.50 28.17 8.58
C LEU A 182 5.28 29.10 8.74
N ARG A 183 5.12 30.12 7.87
CA ARG A 183 3.92 30.97 7.88
C ARG A 183 2.70 30.24 7.32
N SER A 184 2.83 29.49 6.23
CA SER A 184 1.76 28.61 5.72
C SER A 184 1.35 27.60 6.80
N MET A 185 2.30 26.81 7.30
CA MET A 185 2.02 25.79 8.32
C MET A 185 1.35 26.38 9.58
N LYS A 186 1.67 27.64 9.94
CA LYS A 186 1.00 28.35 11.03
C LYS A 186 -0.44 28.77 10.66
N THR A 187 -0.69 29.29 9.46
CA THR A 187 -2.06 29.60 9.01
C THR A 187 -2.92 28.34 8.89
N ASP A 188 -2.34 27.27 8.36
CA ASP A 188 -2.97 25.97 8.16
C ASP A 188 -3.35 25.36 9.53
N TYR A 189 -2.43 25.39 10.50
CA TYR A 189 -2.71 25.01 11.89
C TYR A 189 -3.81 25.85 12.54
N THR A 190 -3.83 27.18 12.34
CA THR A 190 -4.92 28.02 12.89
C THR A 190 -6.26 27.76 12.21
N SER A 191 -6.27 27.46 10.91
CA SER A 191 -7.48 27.10 10.16
C SER A 191 -8.05 25.76 10.67
N LEU A 192 -7.21 24.72 10.75
CA LEU A 192 -7.61 23.41 11.26
C LEU A 192 -8.08 23.47 12.72
N ARG A 193 -7.39 24.24 13.58
CA ARG A 193 -7.79 24.45 14.98
C ARG A 193 -9.15 25.16 15.07
N SER A 194 -9.44 26.11 14.18
CA SER A 194 -10.74 26.76 14.08
C SER A 194 -11.82 25.77 13.66
N GLN A 195 -11.58 24.98 12.60
CA GLN A 195 -12.52 23.94 12.13
C GLN A 195 -12.84 22.92 13.23
N VAL A 196 -11.83 22.36 13.90
CA VAL A 196 -12.02 21.38 15.00
C VAL A 196 -12.84 21.98 16.15
N ARG A 197 -12.62 23.25 16.50
CA ARG A 197 -13.43 23.95 17.49
C ARG A 197 -14.88 24.10 17.03
N ASN A 198 -15.11 24.57 15.81
CA ASN A 198 -16.44 24.77 15.24
C ASN A 198 -17.22 23.45 15.16
N PHE A 199 -16.56 22.34 14.79
CA PHE A 199 -17.17 21.01 14.85
C PHE A 199 -17.54 20.61 16.28
N SER A 200 -16.67 20.85 17.27
CA SER A 200 -16.97 20.53 18.68
C SER A 200 -18.16 21.34 19.22
N GLU A 201 -18.28 22.61 18.83
CA GLU A 201 -19.40 23.48 19.24
C GLU A 201 -20.70 23.08 18.50
N PHE A 202 -20.62 22.75 17.21
CA PHE A 202 -21.75 22.25 16.42
C PHE A 202 -22.29 20.90 16.93
N TYR A 203 -21.42 19.90 17.15
CA TYR A 203 -21.84 18.61 17.68
C TYR A 203 -22.36 18.72 19.12
N GLY A 204 -21.77 19.61 19.94
CA GLY A 204 -22.29 19.90 21.28
C GLY A 204 -23.72 20.44 21.26
N ALA A 205 -24.02 21.40 20.37
CA ALA A 205 -25.36 21.93 20.17
C ALA A 205 -26.34 20.85 19.67
N ALA A 206 -25.98 20.11 18.62
CA ALA A 206 -26.83 19.07 18.04
C ALA A 206 -27.13 17.92 19.02
N ILE A 207 -26.15 17.50 19.83
CA ILE A 207 -26.35 16.49 20.89
C ILE A 207 -27.28 17.03 21.98
N SER A 208 -27.15 18.30 22.37
CA SER A 208 -28.04 18.93 23.36
C SER A 208 -29.49 19.03 22.85
N GLU A 209 -29.68 19.39 21.58
CA GLU A 209 -30.99 19.50 20.94
C GLU A 209 -31.68 18.13 20.82
N ILE A 210 -30.94 17.12 20.31
CA ILE A 210 -31.42 15.74 20.23
C ILE A 210 -31.74 15.18 21.63
N SER A 211 -30.90 15.45 22.63
CA SER A 211 -31.14 14.98 24.01
C SER A 211 -32.36 15.65 24.65
N ALA A 212 -32.64 16.92 24.34
CA ALA A 212 -33.85 17.60 24.80
C ALA A 212 -35.10 16.98 24.16
N ALA A 213 -35.10 16.82 22.83
CA ALA A 213 -36.21 16.22 22.09
C ALA A 213 -36.49 14.76 22.52
N ILE A 214 -35.45 13.97 22.81
CA ILE A 214 -35.60 12.61 23.35
C ILE A 214 -36.20 12.64 24.76
N SER A 215 -35.82 13.60 25.61
CA SER A 215 -36.39 13.75 26.95
C SER A 215 -37.88 14.12 26.90
N GLU A 216 -38.24 15.12 26.10
CA GLU A 216 -39.61 15.56 25.88
C GLU A 216 -40.48 14.43 25.32
N MET A 217 -39.99 13.73 24.29
CA MET A 217 -40.66 12.55 23.72
C MET A 217 -40.79 11.40 24.74
N SER A 218 -39.81 11.20 25.62
CA SER A 218 -39.88 10.19 26.69
C SER A 218 -40.92 10.55 27.76
N GLU A 219 -41.07 11.83 28.08
CA GLU A 219 -42.06 12.33 29.04
C GLU A 219 -43.48 12.29 28.47
N ALA A 220 -43.67 12.77 27.24
CA ALA A 220 -44.93 12.69 26.50
C ALA A 220 -45.43 11.23 26.36
N ASN A 221 -44.53 10.28 26.07
CA ASN A 221 -44.89 8.87 25.99
C ASN A 221 -45.30 8.26 27.35
N LYS A 222 -44.70 8.71 28.47
CA LYS A 222 -45.11 8.26 29.82
C LYS A 222 -46.51 8.78 30.18
N ASP A 223 -46.76 10.07 29.96
CA ASP A 223 -48.07 10.69 30.15
C ASP A 223 -49.15 10.06 29.26
N LEU A 224 -48.84 9.77 27.99
CA LEU A 224 -49.73 9.07 27.07
C LEU A 224 -50.05 7.64 27.55
N LEU A 225 -49.07 6.88 28.04
CA LEU A 225 -49.28 5.56 28.63
C LEU A 225 -50.12 5.62 29.92
N GLU A 226 -49.95 6.64 30.75
CA GLU A 226 -50.75 6.82 31.97
C GLU A 226 -52.20 7.22 31.62
N LYS A 227 -52.39 8.11 30.64
CA LYS A 227 -53.70 8.49 30.10
C LYS A 227 -54.42 7.28 29.47
N TYR A 228 -53.70 6.46 28.71
CA TYR A 228 -54.26 5.24 28.12
C TYR A 228 -54.71 4.24 29.18
N ARG A 229 -53.90 3.99 30.22
CA ARG A 229 -54.29 3.15 31.37
C ARG A 229 -55.53 3.69 32.10
N LYS A 230 -55.66 5.02 32.23
CA LYS A 230 -56.84 5.68 32.81
C LYS A 230 -58.07 5.52 31.91
N GLU A 231 -57.94 5.64 30.59
CA GLU A 231 -59.01 5.39 29.63
C GLU A 231 -59.51 3.95 29.73
N VAL A 232 -58.62 2.95 29.65
CA VAL A 232 -58.99 1.52 29.71
C VAL A 232 -59.71 1.18 31.02
N ALA A 233 -59.27 1.73 32.16
CA ALA A 233 -59.93 1.57 33.45
C ALA A 233 -61.32 2.25 33.51
N LEU A 234 -61.48 3.43 32.89
CA LEU A 234 -62.78 4.11 32.77
C LEU A 234 -63.72 3.38 31.80
N ARG A 235 -63.21 2.87 30.67
CA ARG A 235 -63.98 2.11 29.68
C ARG A 235 -64.55 0.85 30.29
N ARG A 236 -63.73 0.05 31.01
CA ARG A 236 -64.21 -1.11 31.78
C ARG A 236 -65.28 -0.73 32.82
N LYS A 237 -65.11 0.39 33.53
CA LYS A 237 -66.10 0.87 34.51
C LYS A 237 -67.43 1.27 33.85
N TYR A 238 -67.39 2.05 32.77
CA TYR A 238 -68.60 2.49 32.07
C TYR A 238 -69.28 1.34 31.32
N HIS A 239 -68.52 0.39 30.78
CA HIS A 239 -69.03 -0.85 30.19
C HIS A 239 -69.87 -1.64 31.19
N GLU A 240 -69.32 -1.89 32.39
CA GLU A 240 -70.07 -2.58 33.45
C GLU A 240 -71.32 -1.82 33.87
N GLN A 241 -71.24 -0.49 34.04
CA GLN A 241 -72.40 0.33 34.36
C GLN A 241 -73.49 0.30 33.27
N LEU A 242 -73.12 0.17 31.99
CA LEU A 242 -74.08 0.00 30.89
C LEU A 242 -74.71 -1.40 30.86
N VAL A 243 -73.99 -2.44 31.29
CA VAL A 243 -74.54 -3.80 31.46
C VAL A 243 -75.48 -3.86 32.66
N GLU A 244 -75.08 -3.29 33.81
CA GLU A 244 -75.91 -3.20 35.02
C GLU A 244 -77.22 -2.42 34.75
N LEU A 245 -77.15 -1.29 34.03
CA LEU A 245 -78.32 -0.51 33.61
C LEU A 245 -79.20 -1.24 32.57
N LYS A 246 -78.66 -2.18 31.80
CA LYS A 246 -79.42 -3.11 30.94
C LYS A 246 -80.00 -4.31 31.70
N GLY A 247 -79.67 -4.48 32.98
CA GLY A 247 -80.07 -5.59 33.81
C GLY A 247 -79.11 -6.79 33.74
N ASN A 248 -78.73 -7.32 34.91
CA ASN A 248 -77.80 -8.46 35.03
C ASN A 248 -78.43 -9.80 34.60
N ILE A 249 -79.75 -9.86 34.45
CA ILE A 249 -80.50 -11.00 33.90
C ILE A 249 -81.42 -10.42 32.82
N ARG A 250 -81.32 -10.95 31.60
CA ARG A 250 -82.07 -10.47 30.43
C ARG A 250 -82.68 -11.64 29.67
N VAL A 251 -83.92 -11.48 29.21
CA VAL A 251 -84.67 -12.48 28.45
C VAL A 251 -84.88 -11.96 27.02
N LEU A 252 -84.08 -12.48 26.09
CA LEU A 252 -84.17 -12.17 24.67
C LEU A 252 -84.98 -13.26 23.96
N CYS A 253 -86.06 -12.90 23.26
CA CYS A 253 -86.79 -13.82 22.39
C CYS A 253 -86.28 -13.71 20.94
N ARG A 254 -86.18 -14.84 20.24
CA ARG A 254 -85.94 -14.89 18.79
C ARG A 254 -87.02 -15.72 18.12
N VAL A 255 -87.74 -15.12 17.18
CA VAL A 255 -88.75 -15.82 16.38
C VAL A 255 -88.06 -16.55 15.22
N LYS A 256 -88.29 -17.86 15.07
CA LYS A 256 -87.82 -18.64 13.93
C LYS A 256 -88.59 -18.23 12.66
N PRO A 257 -87.94 -17.99 11.50
CA PRO A 257 -88.65 -17.87 10.23
C PRO A 257 -89.35 -19.18 9.85
N VAL A 258 -90.51 -19.06 9.20
CA VAL A 258 -91.26 -20.19 8.64
C VAL A 258 -90.50 -20.73 7.43
N LEU A 259 -90.00 -21.97 7.54
CA LEU A 259 -89.31 -22.68 6.48
C LEU A 259 -90.32 -23.24 5.48
N LYS A 260 -89.87 -23.59 4.26
CA LYS A 260 -90.73 -24.23 3.26
C LYS A 260 -91.28 -25.58 3.72
N GLU A 261 -90.50 -26.30 4.52
CA GLU A 261 -90.89 -27.56 5.17
C GLU A 261 -92.01 -27.36 6.21
N ASP A 262 -92.10 -26.19 6.84
CA ASP A 262 -93.17 -25.84 7.79
C ASP A 262 -94.50 -25.48 7.07
N GLN A 263 -94.52 -25.37 5.72
CA GLN A 263 -95.68 -24.87 4.94
C GLN A 263 -96.65 -25.97 4.48
N HIS A 264 -96.48 -27.22 4.92
CA HIS A 264 -97.21 -28.37 4.38
C HIS A 264 -98.62 -28.62 4.96
N GLU A 265 -99.13 -27.76 5.84
CA GLU A 265 -100.51 -27.82 6.36
C GLU A 265 -101.33 -26.58 5.98
N GLU A 266 -102.34 -26.76 5.13
CA GLU A 266 -103.33 -25.74 4.77
C GLU A 266 -104.16 -25.33 6.00
N GLY A 267 -103.72 -24.29 6.72
CA GLY A 267 -104.44 -23.75 7.87
C GLY A 267 -103.58 -23.19 9.00
N GLN A 268 -102.25 -23.35 8.97
CA GLN A 268 -101.37 -22.77 9.99
C GLN A 268 -101.27 -21.24 9.86
N ALA A 269 -102.18 -20.53 10.54
CA ALA A 269 -102.10 -19.09 10.72
C ALA A 269 -100.86 -18.70 11.56
N VAL A 270 -100.19 -17.60 11.19
CA VAL A 270 -99.03 -17.10 11.94
C VAL A 270 -99.47 -16.68 13.35
N VAL A 271 -99.11 -17.51 14.33
CA VAL A 271 -99.53 -17.37 15.74
C VAL A 271 -98.85 -16.19 16.45
N VAL A 272 -97.76 -15.66 15.87
CA VAL A 272 -96.86 -14.70 16.53
C VAL A 272 -96.76 -13.40 15.73
N THR A 273 -97.04 -12.28 16.39
CA THR A 273 -96.89 -10.91 15.86
C THR A 273 -95.89 -10.12 16.68
N THR A 274 -94.89 -9.56 16.00
CA THR A 274 -93.91 -8.60 16.54
C THR A 274 -94.23 -7.21 16.03
N ASP A 275 -94.20 -6.18 16.87
CA ASP A 275 -94.34 -4.78 16.43
C ASP A 275 -92.98 -4.26 15.93
N PRO A 276 -92.84 -3.84 14.66
CA PRO A 276 -91.59 -3.28 14.15
C PRO A 276 -91.11 -2.00 14.86
N ASN A 277 -92.00 -1.32 15.60
CA ASN A 277 -91.68 -0.11 16.36
C ASN A 277 -91.37 -0.38 17.83
N ASN A 278 -91.55 -1.62 18.31
CA ASN A 278 -91.39 -1.98 19.71
C ASN A 278 -90.65 -3.31 19.88
N GLU A 279 -89.32 -3.23 19.90
CA GLU A 279 -88.43 -4.39 20.06
C GLU A 279 -88.55 -5.10 21.43
N SER A 280 -89.35 -4.61 22.40
CA SER A 280 -89.51 -5.26 23.71
C SER A 280 -90.81 -6.07 23.87
N SER A 281 -91.70 -6.12 22.88
CA SER A 281 -93.03 -6.73 23.06
C SER A 281 -93.40 -7.76 21.99
N LEU A 282 -93.90 -8.91 22.43
CA LEU A 282 -94.25 -10.08 21.61
C LEU A 282 -95.73 -10.44 21.79
N THR A 283 -96.51 -10.40 20.71
CA THR A 283 -97.92 -10.83 20.74
C THR A 283 -98.06 -12.26 20.22
N VAL A 284 -98.79 -13.11 20.96
CA VAL A 284 -99.08 -14.51 20.60
C VAL A 284 -100.59 -14.76 20.61
N ILE A 285 -101.17 -15.11 19.45
CA ILE A 285 -102.61 -15.23 19.22
C ILE A 285 -103.04 -16.71 19.22
N ASN A 286 -103.41 -17.24 20.38
CA ASN A 286 -103.85 -18.63 20.52
C ASN A 286 -105.38 -18.72 20.56
N LYS A 287 -106.00 -19.43 19.60
CA LYS A 287 -107.45 -19.64 19.48
C LYS A 287 -108.26 -18.33 19.59
N GLY A 288 -107.82 -17.31 18.87
CA GLY A 288 -108.44 -15.98 18.85
C GLY A 288 -108.18 -15.10 20.09
N LYS A 289 -107.42 -15.59 21.08
CA LYS A 289 -106.99 -14.79 22.24
C LYS A 289 -105.53 -14.41 22.11
N GLY A 290 -105.27 -13.12 21.90
CA GLY A 290 -103.93 -12.54 22.03
C GLY A 290 -103.45 -12.57 23.47
N ARG A 291 -102.17 -12.88 23.67
CA ARG A 291 -101.39 -12.56 24.87
C ARG A 291 -100.19 -11.74 24.45
N VAL A 292 -99.91 -10.68 25.18
CA VAL A 292 -98.69 -9.88 25.03
C VAL A 292 -97.67 -10.36 26.07
N PHE A 293 -96.41 -10.42 25.69
CA PHE A 293 -95.28 -10.72 26.56
C PHE A 293 -94.22 -9.61 26.38
N ASP A 294 -93.88 -8.95 27.47
CA ASP A 294 -92.85 -7.90 27.49
C ASP A 294 -91.51 -8.51 27.96
N LEU A 295 -90.44 -8.17 27.24
CA LEU A 295 -89.14 -8.85 27.25
C LEU A 295 -88.00 -7.85 26.95
N ASP A 296 -86.76 -8.17 27.30
CA ASP A 296 -85.62 -7.26 27.10
C ASP A 296 -85.27 -7.02 25.63
N LYS A 297 -85.57 -7.99 24.75
CA LYS A 297 -85.57 -7.82 23.28
C LYS A 297 -86.34 -8.93 22.57
N VAL A 298 -86.90 -8.62 21.41
CA VAL A 298 -87.67 -9.50 20.54
C VAL A 298 -87.12 -9.42 19.12
N PHE A 299 -86.29 -10.40 18.75
CA PHE A 299 -85.76 -10.53 17.40
C PHE A 299 -86.83 -11.11 16.47
N HIS A 300 -87.20 -10.31 15.46
CA HIS A 300 -88.16 -10.64 14.42
C HIS A 300 -87.64 -11.76 13.48
N PRO A 301 -88.51 -12.44 12.68
CA PRO A 301 -88.13 -13.63 11.90
C PRO A 301 -86.97 -13.47 10.91
N GLN A 302 -86.72 -12.25 10.45
CA GLN A 302 -85.66 -11.90 9.50
C GLN A 302 -84.31 -11.57 10.19
N ALA A 303 -84.27 -11.48 11.53
CA ALA A 303 -83.10 -11.08 12.30
C ALA A 303 -81.93 -12.06 12.16
N THR A 304 -80.82 -11.54 11.67
CA THR A 304 -79.59 -12.27 11.35
C THR A 304 -78.86 -12.77 12.60
N GLN A 305 -77.89 -13.66 12.40
CA GLN A 305 -76.96 -14.06 13.48
C GLN A 305 -76.10 -12.89 13.97
N GLU A 306 -75.92 -11.85 13.13
CA GLU A 306 -75.11 -10.66 13.46
C GLU A 306 -75.84 -9.77 14.45
N GLU A 307 -77.09 -9.39 14.14
CA GLU A 307 -77.93 -8.54 14.99
C GLU A 307 -78.24 -9.20 16.35
N VAL A 308 -78.38 -10.54 16.36
CA VAL A 308 -78.51 -11.33 17.59
C VAL A 308 -77.20 -11.33 18.40
N PHE A 309 -76.05 -11.43 17.73
CA PHE A 309 -74.76 -11.39 18.40
C PHE A 309 -74.42 -10.00 18.96
N GLN A 310 -74.71 -8.92 18.25
CA GLN A 310 -74.43 -7.53 18.69
C GLN A 310 -75.10 -7.17 20.02
N GLU A 311 -76.24 -7.77 20.36
CA GLU A 311 -76.90 -7.57 21.66
C GLU A 311 -76.22 -8.35 22.82
N ILE A 312 -75.40 -9.36 22.47
CA ILE A 312 -74.75 -10.31 23.37
C ILE A 312 -73.24 -10.04 23.49
N GLU A 313 -72.62 -9.47 22.45
CA GLU A 313 -71.22 -9.05 22.40
C GLU A 313 -70.75 -8.27 23.65
N PRO A 314 -71.53 -7.33 24.25
CA PRO A 314 -71.13 -6.66 25.48
C PRO A 314 -70.87 -7.63 26.65
N LEU A 315 -71.59 -8.75 26.73
CA LEU A 315 -71.39 -9.76 27.76
C LEU A 315 -70.09 -10.55 27.51
N VAL A 316 -69.70 -10.76 26.25
CA VAL A 316 -68.40 -11.36 25.90
C VAL A 316 -67.26 -10.44 26.38
N THR A 317 -67.39 -9.13 26.19
CA THR A 317 -66.44 -8.15 26.72
C THR A 317 -66.41 -8.14 28.26
N SER A 318 -67.56 -8.22 28.95
CA SER A 318 -67.60 -8.35 30.42
C SER A 318 -66.88 -9.62 30.93
N CYS A 319 -66.94 -10.73 30.19
CA CYS A 319 -66.18 -11.94 30.51
C CYS A 319 -64.65 -11.70 30.49
N ILE A 320 -64.16 -10.95 29.49
CA ILE A 320 -62.74 -10.58 29.33
C ILE A 320 -62.32 -9.55 30.40
N ASP A 321 -63.25 -8.70 30.83
CA ASP A 321 -63.11 -7.82 31.99
C ASP A 321 -63.29 -8.53 33.34
N GLY A 322 -63.44 -9.86 33.36
CA GLY A 322 -63.36 -10.71 34.56
C GLY A 322 -64.68 -11.02 35.27
N TYR A 323 -65.83 -10.81 34.62
CA TYR A 323 -67.15 -11.12 35.16
C TYR A 323 -67.67 -12.49 34.69
N HIS A 324 -68.46 -13.17 35.52
CA HIS A 324 -69.08 -14.44 35.14
C HIS A 324 -70.32 -14.20 34.28
N VAL A 325 -70.33 -14.80 33.08
CA VAL A 325 -71.40 -14.67 32.09
C VAL A 325 -71.94 -16.04 31.71
N CYS A 326 -73.26 -16.17 31.61
CA CYS A 326 -73.94 -17.38 31.19
C CYS A 326 -75.02 -17.05 30.15
N ILE A 327 -75.09 -17.82 29.06
CA ILE A 327 -76.02 -17.59 27.95
C ILE A 327 -76.83 -18.87 27.76
N PHE A 328 -78.15 -18.78 27.98
CA PHE A 328 -79.07 -19.91 27.85
C PHE A 328 -79.88 -19.81 26.55
N ALA A 329 -79.91 -20.88 25.76
CA ALA A 329 -80.83 -21.05 24.64
C ALA A 329 -82.00 -21.96 25.05
N TYR A 330 -83.19 -21.41 25.21
CA TYR A 330 -84.41 -22.13 25.63
C TYR A 330 -85.44 -22.23 24.49
N GLY A 331 -86.34 -23.22 24.58
CA GLY A 331 -87.40 -23.47 23.60
C GLY A 331 -87.58 -24.95 23.25
N GLN A 332 -88.64 -25.28 22.51
CA GLN A 332 -88.95 -26.66 22.10
C GLN A 332 -87.96 -27.23 21.06
N THR A 333 -88.07 -28.53 20.75
CA THR A 333 -87.36 -29.14 19.61
C THR A 333 -87.79 -28.44 18.31
N GLY A 334 -86.84 -28.20 17.39
CA GLY A 334 -87.09 -27.45 16.15
C GLY A 334 -87.17 -25.92 16.28
N SER A 335 -87.15 -25.34 17.49
CA SER A 335 -87.32 -23.88 17.70
C SER A 335 -86.10 -23.01 17.34
N GLY A 336 -85.05 -23.57 16.74
CA GLY A 336 -83.85 -22.81 16.35
C GLY A 336 -82.78 -22.60 17.44
N LYS A 337 -82.82 -23.34 18.56
CA LYS A 337 -81.79 -23.27 19.62
C LYS A 337 -80.36 -23.48 19.09
N THR A 338 -80.10 -24.64 18.48
CA THR A 338 -78.81 -25.04 17.90
C THR A 338 -78.36 -24.06 16.81
N TYR A 339 -79.29 -23.63 15.94
CA TYR A 339 -79.02 -22.59 14.94
C TYR A 339 -78.61 -21.26 15.56
N THR A 340 -79.12 -20.90 16.74
CA THR A 340 -78.77 -19.64 17.41
C THR A 340 -77.41 -19.73 18.12
N MET A 341 -77.07 -20.87 18.74
CA MET A 341 -75.80 -21.05 19.44
C MET A 341 -74.63 -21.41 18.51
N GLU A 342 -74.79 -22.40 17.63
CA GLU A 342 -73.72 -22.90 16.74
C GLU A 342 -73.80 -22.30 15.33
N GLY A 343 -75.03 -22.17 14.80
CA GLY A 343 -75.31 -21.68 13.45
C GLY A 343 -74.99 -22.68 12.35
N THR A 344 -74.64 -22.17 11.17
CA THR A 344 -74.10 -22.97 10.06
C THR A 344 -72.65 -22.55 9.77
N VAL A 345 -71.95 -23.29 8.90
CA VAL A 345 -70.60 -22.93 8.44
C VAL A 345 -70.59 -21.56 7.75
N GLU A 346 -71.67 -21.24 7.04
CA GLU A 346 -71.87 -19.99 6.29
C GLU A 346 -72.34 -18.85 7.19
N ASN A 347 -73.23 -19.13 8.14
CA ASN A 347 -73.80 -18.14 9.06
C ASN A 347 -73.64 -18.60 10.53
N PRO A 348 -72.44 -18.43 11.12
CA PRO A 348 -72.11 -18.91 12.46
C PRO A 348 -73.00 -18.29 13.54
N GLY A 349 -73.30 -19.07 14.57
CA GLY A 349 -74.07 -18.67 15.75
C GLY A 349 -73.22 -18.01 16.84
N ILE A 350 -73.86 -17.73 17.98
CA ILE A 350 -73.27 -17.02 19.12
C ILE A 350 -71.93 -17.61 19.57
N ASN A 351 -71.80 -18.93 19.71
CA ASN A 351 -70.58 -19.59 20.20
C ASN A 351 -69.36 -19.25 19.33
N GLN A 352 -69.50 -19.39 18.00
CA GLN A 352 -68.41 -19.12 17.07
C GLN A 352 -68.08 -17.63 16.99
N ARG A 353 -69.08 -16.75 17.16
CA ARG A 353 -68.90 -15.29 17.13
C ARG A 353 -68.25 -14.77 18.41
N ALA A 354 -68.74 -15.20 19.57
CA ALA A 354 -68.18 -14.89 20.88
C ALA A 354 -66.72 -15.34 21.00
N LEU A 355 -66.38 -16.54 20.53
CA LEU A 355 -64.99 -17.02 20.56
C LEU A 355 -64.07 -16.22 19.61
N LYS A 356 -64.54 -15.81 18.43
CA LYS A 356 -63.77 -14.92 17.54
C LYS A 356 -63.53 -13.55 18.18
N HIS A 357 -64.58 -12.94 18.73
CA HIS A 357 -64.52 -11.66 19.44
C HIS A 357 -63.55 -11.72 20.61
N LEU A 358 -63.65 -12.76 21.43
CA LEU A 358 -62.78 -12.99 22.59
C LEU A 358 -61.30 -13.11 22.20
N PHE A 359 -60.96 -13.81 21.11
CA PHE A 359 -59.56 -13.85 20.65
C PHE A 359 -59.10 -12.54 19.98
N SER A 360 -59.99 -11.73 19.39
CA SER A 360 -59.63 -10.40 18.89
C SER A 360 -59.28 -9.47 20.03
N GLU A 361 -60.20 -9.28 20.98
CA GLU A 361 -60.02 -8.35 22.11
C GLU A 361 -58.85 -8.77 23.02
N ILE A 362 -58.51 -10.07 23.09
CA ILE A 362 -57.27 -10.57 23.73
C ILE A 362 -56.00 -10.13 22.97
N GLU A 363 -55.99 -10.25 21.64
CA GLU A 363 -54.86 -9.83 20.79
C GLU A 363 -54.70 -8.29 20.79
N ASP A 364 -55.80 -7.56 20.78
CA ASP A 364 -55.85 -6.09 20.86
C ASP A 364 -55.38 -5.56 22.24
N ARG A 365 -55.48 -6.36 23.31
CA ARG A 365 -55.07 -6.01 24.69
C ARG A 365 -53.73 -6.62 25.14
N LYS A 366 -53.07 -7.43 24.31
CA LYS A 366 -51.87 -8.22 24.67
C LYS A 366 -50.70 -7.42 25.25
N ASP A 367 -50.54 -6.16 24.83
CA ASP A 367 -49.44 -5.28 25.27
C ASP A 367 -49.64 -4.76 26.71
N MET A 368 -50.85 -4.97 27.28
CA MET A 368 -51.19 -4.64 28.66
C MET A 368 -51.44 -5.87 29.54
N TRP A 369 -51.99 -6.95 28.97
CA TRP A 369 -52.51 -8.09 29.73
C TRP A 369 -52.12 -9.43 29.12
N SER A 370 -51.62 -10.34 29.97
CA SER A 370 -51.39 -11.75 29.62
C SER A 370 -52.64 -12.59 29.92
N TYR A 371 -53.30 -13.08 28.87
CA TYR A 371 -54.47 -13.96 29.00
C TYR A 371 -54.09 -15.45 28.90
N THR A 372 -54.87 -16.31 29.55
CA THR A 372 -54.81 -17.77 29.37
C THR A 372 -56.24 -18.27 29.23
N VAL A 373 -56.58 -18.85 28.08
CA VAL A 373 -57.93 -19.33 27.78
C VAL A 373 -57.96 -20.84 27.89
N THR A 374 -58.95 -21.37 28.60
CA THR A 374 -59.17 -22.82 28.76
C THR A 374 -60.61 -23.18 28.40
N VAL A 375 -60.81 -24.36 27.83
CA VAL A 375 -62.14 -24.88 27.46
C VAL A 375 -62.40 -26.25 28.08
N SER A 376 -63.65 -26.49 28.45
CA SER A 376 -64.21 -27.77 28.89
C SER A 376 -65.63 -27.88 28.30
N SER A 377 -66.05 -29.07 27.86
CA SER A 377 -67.38 -29.27 27.28
C SER A 377 -68.12 -30.41 27.99
N VAL A 378 -69.40 -30.22 28.26
CA VAL A 378 -70.19 -31.06 29.19
C VAL A 378 -71.59 -31.30 28.65
N GLU A 379 -72.07 -32.53 28.74
CA GLU A 379 -73.47 -32.91 28.57
C GLU A 379 -74.09 -33.20 29.94
N ILE A 380 -75.29 -32.70 30.20
CA ILE A 380 -76.14 -33.15 31.31
C ILE A 380 -77.35 -33.85 30.72
N TYR A 381 -77.48 -35.14 30.95
CA TYR A 381 -78.57 -35.96 30.43
C TYR A 381 -79.16 -36.85 31.53
N ASN A 382 -80.44 -36.65 31.85
CA ASN A 382 -81.16 -37.36 32.90
C ASN A 382 -80.40 -37.36 34.24
N GLU A 383 -80.08 -36.15 34.74
CA GLU A 383 -79.27 -35.86 35.94
C GLU A 383 -77.87 -36.49 35.98
N VAL A 384 -77.36 -37.05 34.88
CA VAL A 384 -75.99 -37.55 34.76
C VAL A 384 -75.16 -36.57 33.93
N LEU A 385 -74.08 -36.07 34.54
CA LEU A 385 -73.11 -35.19 33.90
C LEU A 385 -72.00 -36.02 33.22
N ARG A 386 -71.63 -35.65 31.99
CA ARG A 386 -70.64 -36.35 31.14
C ARG A 386 -69.66 -35.37 30.53
N ASP A 387 -68.40 -35.78 30.43
CA ASP A 387 -67.37 -35.05 29.68
C ASP A 387 -67.52 -35.30 28.17
N LEU A 388 -67.68 -34.22 27.38
CA LEU A 388 -67.72 -34.29 25.92
C LEU A 388 -66.34 -34.17 25.26
N LEU A 389 -65.28 -33.93 26.04
CA LEU A 389 -63.88 -33.92 25.59
C LEU A 389 -63.11 -35.17 26.07
N SER A 390 -63.75 -36.09 26.78
CA SER A 390 -63.21 -37.43 27.08
C SER A 390 -63.62 -38.45 26.02
N LYS A 391 -62.76 -39.43 25.75
CA LYS A 391 -63.08 -40.52 24.80
C LYS A 391 -64.02 -41.57 25.39
N ASP A 392 -64.00 -41.71 26.70
CA ASP A 392 -64.63 -42.81 27.43
C ASP A 392 -66.00 -42.41 28.03
N GLY A 393 -66.41 -41.16 27.81
CA GLY A 393 -67.73 -40.64 28.21
C GLY A 393 -67.98 -40.72 29.71
N GLU A 394 -66.94 -40.51 30.51
CA GLU A 394 -66.96 -40.73 31.96
C GLU A 394 -68.07 -39.96 32.66
N LYS A 395 -68.72 -40.62 33.63
CA LYS A 395 -69.68 -39.98 34.51
C LYS A 395 -68.94 -39.10 35.51
N LEU A 396 -69.37 -37.86 35.61
CA LEU A 396 -68.80 -36.87 36.52
C LEU A 396 -69.85 -36.41 37.53
N ASP A 397 -69.37 -36.02 38.71
CA ASP A 397 -70.17 -35.46 39.80
C ASP A 397 -69.83 -33.98 39.99
N ILE A 398 -70.79 -33.15 40.38
CA ILE A 398 -70.54 -31.77 40.84
C ILE A 398 -70.19 -31.81 42.34
N LYS A 399 -69.10 -31.17 42.75
CA LYS A 399 -68.63 -31.13 44.16
C LYS A 399 -68.23 -29.70 44.56
N ILE A 400 -68.32 -29.37 45.84
CA ILE A 400 -67.79 -28.10 46.37
C ILE A 400 -66.26 -28.14 46.29
N ASN A 401 -65.63 -27.02 45.93
CA ASN A 401 -64.17 -26.89 45.87
C ASN A 401 -63.52 -27.13 47.25
N PRO A 402 -62.40 -27.87 47.33
CA PRO A 402 -61.68 -28.12 48.58
C PRO A 402 -60.84 -26.91 49.06
N ASP A 403 -60.81 -25.82 48.30
CA ASP A 403 -60.07 -24.59 48.59
C ASP A 403 -60.73 -23.67 49.66
N GLY A 404 -61.97 -23.98 50.06
CA GLY A 404 -62.74 -23.19 51.02
C GLY A 404 -63.50 -22.00 50.43
N THR A 405 -63.47 -21.77 49.12
CA THR A 405 -64.23 -20.70 48.44
C THR A 405 -65.74 -20.94 48.42
N GLY A 406 -66.17 -22.19 48.62
CA GLY A 406 -67.57 -22.61 48.47
C GLY A 406 -68.06 -22.70 47.01
N GLN A 407 -67.20 -22.44 46.03
CA GLN A 407 -67.53 -22.60 44.61
C GLN A 407 -67.75 -24.07 44.24
N LEU A 408 -68.49 -24.32 43.16
CA LEU A 408 -68.70 -25.65 42.60
C LEU A 408 -67.65 -25.97 41.53
N HIS A 409 -67.18 -27.21 41.51
CA HIS A 409 -66.33 -27.76 40.45
C HIS A 409 -66.78 -29.17 40.07
N VAL A 410 -66.23 -29.66 38.96
CA VAL A 410 -66.48 -31.00 38.45
C VAL A 410 -65.14 -31.75 38.42
N PRO A 411 -64.73 -32.40 39.53
CA PRO A 411 -63.45 -33.11 39.57
C PRO A 411 -63.46 -34.28 38.58
N GLY A 412 -62.42 -34.34 37.74
CA GLY A 412 -62.32 -35.26 36.60
C GLY A 412 -62.65 -34.62 35.24
N LEU A 413 -63.34 -33.47 35.21
CA LEU A 413 -63.63 -32.75 33.96
C LEU A 413 -62.35 -32.32 33.25
N ARG A 414 -62.25 -32.66 31.96
CA ARG A 414 -61.12 -32.31 31.12
C ARG A 414 -61.12 -30.83 30.74
N ILE A 415 -60.07 -30.14 31.16
CA ILE A 415 -59.79 -28.75 30.83
C ILE A 415 -58.64 -28.71 29.82
N ILE A 416 -58.81 -28.00 28.70
CA ILE A 416 -57.83 -27.89 27.62
C ILE A 416 -57.46 -26.42 27.40
N GLU A 417 -56.15 -26.10 27.47
CA GLU A 417 -55.62 -24.77 27.15
C GLU A 417 -55.71 -24.49 25.64
N VAL A 418 -56.25 -23.32 25.27
CA VAL A 418 -56.56 -22.98 23.87
C VAL A 418 -56.02 -21.62 23.46
N LYS A 419 -55.18 -21.61 22.42
CA LYS A 419 -54.37 -20.45 22.01
C LYS A 419 -54.93 -19.65 20.84
N SER A 420 -56.01 -20.13 20.22
CA SER A 420 -56.72 -19.44 19.15
C SER A 420 -58.08 -20.08 18.88
N PHE A 421 -58.96 -19.33 18.18
CA PHE A 421 -60.23 -19.85 17.66
C PHE A 421 -60.06 -21.13 16.83
N GLN A 422 -58.99 -21.21 16.02
CA GLN A 422 -58.68 -22.40 15.23
C GLN A 422 -58.27 -23.61 16.09
N HIS A 423 -57.66 -23.39 17.27
CA HIS A 423 -57.37 -24.49 18.18
C HIS A 423 -58.66 -25.01 18.84
N ILE A 424 -59.56 -24.13 19.28
CA ILE A 424 -60.87 -24.55 19.81
C ILE A 424 -61.62 -25.37 18.77
N LYS A 425 -61.74 -24.87 17.53
CA LYS A 425 -62.46 -25.62 16.50
C LYS A 425 -61.85 -27.02 16.30
N LYS A 426 -60.53 -27.15 16.19
CA LYS A 426 -59.87 -28.47 16.09
C LYS A 426 -60.14 -29.37 17.30
N VAL A 427 -60.22 -28.82 18.50
CA VAL A 427 -60.60 -29.57 19.71
C VAL A 427 -62.04 -30.08 19.57
N THR A 428 -63.00 -29.20 19.28
CA THR A 428 -64.42 -29.58 19.10
C THR A 428 -64.58 -30.62 17.97
N ASP A 429 -64.07 -30.35 16.77
CA ASP A 429 -64.09 -31.26 15.61
C ASP A 429 -63.48 -32.65 15.94
N THR A 430 -62.56 -32.75 16.92
CA THR A 430 -61.91 -34.02 17.33
C THR A 430 -62.76 -34.83 18.32
N TYR A 431 -63.62 -34.19 19.10
CA TYR A 431 -64.46 -34.85 20.13
C TYR A 431 -65.97 -34.81 19.83
N GLU A 432 -66.38 -34.23 18.69
CA GLU A 432 -67.73 -34.32 18.13
C GLU A 432 -68.27 -35.71 17.70
N PRO A 433 -67.48 -36.79 17.43
CA PRO A 433 -68.03 -38.00 16.80
C PRO A 433 -68.80 -38.90 17.78
N LEU A 434 -69.96 -38.45 18.27
CA LEU A 434 -70.94 -39.28 19.00
C LEU A 434 -72.39 -38.74 19.05
N GLN A 435 -72.66 -37.44 18.79
CA GLN A 435 -73.99 -36.84 19.06
C GLN A 435 -75.01 -36.86 17.90
N THR A 436 -74.62 -37.15 16.65
CA THR A 436 -75.50 -37.01 15.46
C THR A 436 -75.68 -38.27 14.59
N GLY A 437 -75.20 -39.44 15.04
CA GLY A 437 -75.30 -40.72 14.32
C GLY A 437 -76.51 -41.58 14.71
N ASP A 438 -76.27 -42.59 15.56
CA ASP A 438 -77.03 -43.86 15.52
C ASP A 438 -78.09 -44.08 16.62
N LYS A 439 -78.27 -43.16 17.58
CA LYS A 439 -79.09 -43.42 18.79
C LYS A 439 -80.59 -43.10 18.70
N LEU A 440 -81.13 -42.91 17.48
CA LEU A 440 -82.56 -42.66 17.24
C LEU A 440 -83.19 -43.55 16.14
N LYS A 441 -82.55 -44.67 15.79
CA LYS A 441 -83.10 -45.63 14.79
C LYS A 441 -83.29 -47.08 15.27
N GLU A 442 -82.71 -47.49 16.40
CA GLU A 442 -82.82 -48.88 16.87
C GLU A 442 -83.20 -48.99 18.36
N GLN A 443 -84.49 -48.86 18.67
CA GLN A 443 -85.16 -49.63 19.75
C GLN A 443 -86.64 -49.86 19.37
N PRO A 444 -87.05 -51.10 19.03
CA PRO A 444 -88.46 -51.44 18.80
C PRO A 444 -89.09 -52.14 20.01
N THR A 445 -89.99 -51.45 20.71
CA THR A 445 -91.05 -51.99 21.58
C THR A 445 -92.21 -51.01 21.65
#